data_AF-A0A1Q9ARD3-F1
#
_entry.id   AF-A0A1Q9ARD3-F1
#
_cell.length_a   1.000
_cell.length_b   1.000
_cell.length_c   1.000
_cell.angle_alpha   90.00
_cell.angle_beta   90.00
_cell.angle_gamma   90.00
#
_symmetry.space_group_name_H-M   'P 1'
#
loop_
_entity.id
_entity.type
_entity.pdbx_description
1 polymer ?
#
loop_
_entity_poly.entity_id
_entity_poly.type
_entity_poly.pdbx_seq_one_letter_code
_entity_poly.pdbx_strand_id
1 'polypeptide(L)'
;MVEKKFASVLNDGASEVEASVAKADLDAQIADLRSEISRLTDSVSAIGNSAKAVVQSEAEVMADRLRERVRAEPISTLATIAGISFVMGMLFRR
;
A
#
# COMPACT_ATOMS: atom_id res chain seq x y z
N MET A 1 18.67 37.99 -46.24
CA MET A 1 18.87 36.58 -45.83
C MET A 1 19.33 36.47 -44.36
N VAL A 2 20.04 37.49 -43.85
CA VAL A 2 20.54 37.55 -42.47
C VAL A 2 19.40 37.68 -41.44
N GLU A 3 18.42 38.58 -41.62
CA GLU A 3 17.24 38.69 -40.73
C GLU A 3 16.53 37.36 -40.43
N LYS A 4 16.33 36.51 -41.45
CA LYS A 4 15.62 35.22 -41.30
C LYS A 4 16.40 34.23 -40.43
N LYS A 5 17.73 34.27 -40.48
CA LYS A 5 18.60 33.41 -39.66
C LYS A 5 18.55 33.82 -38.19
N PHE A 6 18.56 35.13 -37.91
CA PHE A 6 18.44 35.65 -36.55
C PHE A 6 17.07 35.38 -35.92
N ALA A 7 15.99 35.55 -36.68
CA ALA A 7 14.63 35.22 -36.22
C ALA A 7 14.46 33.73 -35.89
N SER A 8 15.07 32.84 -36.67
CA SER A 8 15.04 31.39 -36.43
C SER A 8 15.76 31.00 -35.14
N VAL A 9 16.92 31.59 -34.85
CA VAL A 9 17.70 31.27 -33.63
C VAL A 9 16.99 31.77 -32.37
N LEU A 10 16.35 32.94 -32.43
CA LEU A 10 15.53 33.47 -31.34
C LEU A 10 14.33 32.57 -31.03
N ASN A 11 13.69 32.01 -32.07
CA ASN A 11 12.57 31.09 -31.92
C ASN A 11 12.99 29.72 -31.35
N ASP A 12 14.16 29.21 -31.76
CA ASP A 12 14.73 27.97 -31.22
C ASP A 12 15.05 28.11 -29.72
N GLY A 13 15.67 29.24 -29.33
CA GLY A 13 15.95 29.53 -27.93
C GLY A 13 14.69 29.68 -27.08
N ALA A 14 13.63 30.28 -27.62
CA ALA A 14 12.34 30.36 -26.94
C ALA A 14 11.70 28.97 -26.75
N SER A 15 11.76 28.11 -27.77
CA SER A 15 11.28 26.73 -27.69
C SER A 15 12.06 25.88 -26.67
N GLU A 16 13.37 26.06 -26.57
CA GLU A 16 14.20 25.34 -25.60
C GLU A 16 13.91 25.78 -24.16
N VAL A 17 13.67 27.08 -23.95
CA VAL A 17 13.25 27.62 -22.66
C VAL A 17 11.88 27.09 -22.25
N GLU A 18 10.90 27.07 -23.15
CA GLU A 18 9.57 26.49 -22.87
C GLU A 18 9.64 25.00 -22.54
N ALA A 19 10.45 24.23 -23.28
CA ALA A 19 10.68 22.82 -23.00
C ALA A 19 11.34 22.61 -21.63
N SER A 20 12.30 23.46 -21.25
CA SER A 20 12.94 23.41 -19.93
C SER A 20 11.98 23.78 -18.80
N VAL A 21 11.08 24.74 -19.02
CA VAL A 21 10.07 25.14 -18.04
C VAL A 21 9.05 24.02 -17.84
N ALA A 22 8.57 23.42 -18.94
CA ALA A 22 7.65 22.28 -18.87
C ALA A 22 8.29 21.08 -18.16
N LYS A 23 9.58 20.82 -18.40
CA LYS A 23 10.31 19.78 -17.68
C LYS A 23 10.44 20.08 -16.19
N ALA A 24 10.75 21.33 -15.82
CA ALA A 24 10.86 21.73 -14.42
C ALA A 24 9.52 21.60 -13.67
N ASP A 25 8.40 21.92 -14.33
CA ASP A 25 7.06 21.73 -13.78
C ASP A 25 6.71 20.24 -13.57
N LEU A 26 7.04 19.38 -14.54
CA LEU A 26 6.88 17.93 -14.39
C LEU A 26 7.73 17.37 -13.25
N ASP A 27 8.97 17.82 -13.11
CA ASP A 27 9.86 17.41 -12.01
C ASP A 27 9.31 17.86 -10.64
N ALA A 28 8.71 19.05 -10.56
CA ALA A 28 8.04 19.54 -9.36
C ALA A 28 6.81 18.68 -9.01
N GLN A 29 5.95 18.37 -9.99
CA GLN A 29 4.79 17.50 -9.78
C GLN A 29 5.19 16.09 -9.34
N ILE A 30 6.27 15.53 -9.90
CA ILE A 30 6.80 14.22 -9.48
C ILE A 30 7.30 14.26 -8.04
N ALA A 31 7.96 15.35 -7.63
CA ALA A 31 8.42 15.52 -6.25
C ALA A 31 7.24 15.57 -5.27
N ASP A 32 6.19 16.32 -5.61
CA ASP A 32 4.97 16.42 -4.81
C ASP A 32 4.25 15.08 -4.70
N LEU A 33 4.05 14.36 -5.81
CA LEU A 33 3.42 13.03 -5.80
C LEU A 33 4.21 12.02 -4.95
N ARG A 34 5.55 12.06 -4.99
CA ARG A 34 6.38 11.20 -4.14
C ARG A 34 6.20 11.53 -2.66
N SER A 35 6.11 12.82 -2.32
CA SER A 35 5.83 13.28 -0.96
C SER A 35 4.47 12.79 -0.46
N GLU A 36 3.44 12.89 -1.29
CA GLU A 36 2.10 12.39 -0.97
C GLU A 36 2.06 10.88 -0.79
N ILE A 37 2.72 10.12 -1.67
CA ILE A 37 2.84 8.66 -1.54
C ILE A 37 3.54 8.27 -0.24
N SER A 38 4.59 8.98 0.15
CA SER A 38 5.27 8.75 1.44
C SER A 38 4.31 8.95 2.60
N ARG A 39 3.57 10.07 2.61
CA ARG A 39 2.58 10.37 3.66
C ARG A 39 1.44 9.34 3.71
N LEU A 40 0.99 8.88 2.55
CA LEU A 40 -0.03 7.84 2.45
C LEU A 40 0.49 6.50 3.00
N THR A 41 1.74 6.16 2.66
CA THR A 41 2.41 4.94 3.17
C THR A 41 2.53 4.99 4.69
N ASP A 42 2.95 6.11 5.25
CA ASP A 42 3.03 6.30 6.71
C ASP A 42 1.66 6.17 7.38
N SER A 43 0.62 6.75 6.75
CA SER A 43 -0.76 6.65 7.24
C SER A 43 -1.29 5.22 7.21
N VAL A 44 -1.06 4.49 6.10
CA VAL A 44 -1.46 3.07 5.96
C VAL A 44 -0.69 2.19 6.94
N SER A 45 0.61 2.45 7.14
CA SER A 45 1.44 1.75 8.11
C SER A 45 0.95 1.97 9.54
N ALA A 46 0.62 3.22 9.90
CA ALA A 46 0.02 3.56 11.18
C ALA A 46 -1.32 2.84 11.39
N ILE A 47 -2.21 2.88 10.38
CA ILE A 47 -3.50 2.18 10.40
C ILE A 47 -3.28 0.67 10.58
N GLY A 48 -2.38 0.08 9.80
CA GLY A 48 -2.06 -1.36 9.88
C GLY A 48 -1.52 -1.76 11.26
N ASN A 49 -0.67 -0.93 11.86
CA ASN A 49 -0.14 -1.19 13.20
C ASN A 49 -1.24 -1.08 14.27
N SER A 50 -2.14 -0.10 14.17
CA SER A 50 -3.30 0.01 15.06
C SER A 50 -4.31 -1.13 14.87
N ALA A 51 -4.58 -1.56 13.63
CA ALA A 51 -5.45 -2.70 13.35
C ALA A 51 -4.87 -3.99 13.93
N LYS A 52 -3.55 -4.20 13.80
CA LYS A 52 -2.86 -5.33 14.43
C LYS A 52 -2.99 -5.29 15.96
N ALA A 53 -2.82 -4.13 16.58
CA ALA A 53 -2.95 -3.99 18.03
C ALA A 53 -4.38 -4.28 18.52
N VAL A 54 -5.40 -3.80 17.80
CA VAL A 54 -6.81 -4.10 18.12
C VAL A 54 -7.11 -5.59 17.95
N VAL A 55 -6.68 -6.20 16.84
CA VAL A 55 -6.86 -7.64 16.61
C VAL A 55 -6.12 -8.45 17.67
N GLN A 56 -4.93 -8.04 18.10
CA GLN A 56 -4.20 -8.74 19.16
C GLN A 56 -4.94 -8.65 20.50
N SER A 57 -5.46 -7.47 20.85
CA SER A 57 -6.26 -7.27 22.06
C SER A 57 -7.58 -8.05 22.03
N GLU A 58 -8.29 -8.04 20.90
CA GLU A 58 -9.52 -8.83 20.74
C GLU A 58 -9.24 -10.33 20.69
N ALA A 59 -8.12 -10.76 20.12
CA ALA A 59 -7.70 -12.16 20.09
C ALA A 59 -7.38 -12.70 21.48
N GLU A 60 -6.78 -11.91 22.37
CA GLU A 60 -6.56 -12.30 23.78
C GLU A 60 -7.89 -12.54 24.50
N VAL A 61 -8.86 -11.63 24.35
CA VAL A 61 -10.20 -11.78 24.91
C VAL A 61 -10.94 -12.97 24.29
N MET A 62 -10.76 -13.22 22.98
CA MET A 62 -11.33 -14.39 22.32
C MET A 62 -10.67 -15.69 22.73
N ALA A 63 -9.37 -15.71 23.01
CA ALA A 63 -8.64 -16.90 23.46
C ALA A 63 -9.16 -17.42 24.80
N ASP A 64 -9.46 -16.51 25.73
CA ASP A 64 -10.06 -16.87 27.01
C ASP A 64 -11.46 -17.49 26.83
N ARG A 65 -12.29 -16.90 25.96
CA ARG A 65 -13.62 -17.44 25.64
C ARG A 65 -13.55 -18.77 24.89
N LEU A 66 -12.58 -18.93 23.99
CA LEU A 66 -12.31 -20.17 23.27
C LEU A 66 -11.93 -21.28 24.24
N ARG A 67 -11.10 -21.00 25.23
CA ARG A 67 -10.69 -21.99 26.25
C ARG A 67 -11.88 -22.52 27.05
N GLU A 68 -12.84 -21.65 27.34
CA GLU A 68 -14.07 -22.01 28.03
C GLU A 68 -15.00 -22.85 27.13
N ARG A 69 -15.12 -22.48 25.84
CA ARG A 69 -15.85 -23.28 24.83
C ARG A 69 -15.24 -24.66 24.59
N VAL A 70 -13.91 -24.76 24.53
CA VAL A 70 -13.18 -26.03 24.35
C VAL A 70 -13.48 -26.99 25.51
N ARG A 71 -13.55 -26.45 26.74
CA ARG A 71 -13.90 -27.25 27.92
C ARG A 71 -15.37 -27.67 27.94
N ALA A 72 -16.28 -26.81 27.46
CA ALA A 72 -17.71 -27.12 27.40
C ALA A 72 -18.05 -28.15 26.31
N GLU A 73 -17.39 -28.08 25.14
CA GLU A 73 -17.72 -28.89 23.97
C GLU A 73 -16.48 -29.47 23.27
N PRO A 74 -15.81 -30.48 23.87
CA PRO A 74 -14.54 -30.99 23.37
C PRO A 74 -14.65 -31.68 22.00
N ILE A 75 -15.75 -32.40 21.73
CA ILE A 75 -15.94 -33.14 20.47
C ILE A 75 -16.15 -32.18 19.29
N SER A 76 -16.98 -31.15 19.46
CA SER A 76 -17.24 -30.13 18.44
C SER A 76 -15.96 -29.36 18.07
N THR A 77 -15.15 -29.06 19.08
CA THR A 77 -13.85 -28.40 18.91
C THR A 77 -12.89 -29.26 18.08
N LEU A 78 -12.77 -30.55 18.40
CA LEU A 78 -11.92 -31.48 17.65
C LEU A 78 -12.37 -31.63 16.19
N ALA A 79 -13.68 -31.71 15.95
CA ALA A 79 -14.24 -31.77 14.59
C ALA A 79 -13.92 -30.50 13.78
N THR A 80 -13.99 -29.33 14.43
CA THR A 80 -13.66 -28.04 13.81
C THR A 80 -12.19 -27.97 13.41
N ILE A 81 -11.28 -28.34 14.31
CA ILE A 81 -9.83 -28.39 14.03
C ILE A 81 -9.56 -29.36 12.88
N ALA A 82 -10.14 -30.56 12.92
CA ALA A 82 -9.99 -31.55 11.86
C ALA A 82 -10.46 -31.02 10.50
N GLY A 83 -11.59 -30.31 10.46
CA GLY A 83 -12.10 -29.67 9.24
C GLY A 83 -11.16 -28.61 8.68
N ILE A 84 -10.65 -27.70 9.53
CA ILE A 84 -9.73 -26.64 9.10
C ILE A 84 -8.41 -27.23 8.61
N SER A 85 -7.83 -28.19 9.35
CA SER A 85 -6.59 -28.86 8.97
C SER A 85 -6.73 -29.61 7.64
N PHE A 86 -7.88 -30.23 7.40
CA PHE A 86 -8.15 -30.91 6.13
C PHE A 86 -8.23 -29.93 4.95
N VAL A 87 -8.91 -28.79 5.11
CA VAL A 87 -9.00 -27.75 4.06
C VAL A 87 -7.63 -27.13 3.79
N MET A 88 -6.85 -26.80 4.82
CA MET A 88 -5.49 -26.29 4.65
C MET A 88 -4.59 -27.31 3.96
N GLY A 89 -4.64 -28.58 4.38
CA GLY A 89 -3.90 -29.65 3.72
C GLY A 89 -4.28 -29.82 2.24
N MET A 90 -5.54 -29.55 1.88
CA MET A 90 -5.97 -29.58 0.48
C MET A 90 -5.45 -28.37 -0.32
N LEU A 91 -5.43 -27.17 0.26
CA LEU A 91 -4.92 -25.96 -0.39
C LEU A 91 -3.42 -26.03 -0.66
N PHE A 92 -2.63 -26.52 0.29
CA PHE A 92 -1.17 -26.67 0.15
C PHE A 92 -0.74 -27.88 -0.69
N ARG A 93 -1.69 -28.68 -1.17
CA ARG A 93 -1.42 -29.83 -2.04
C ARG A 93 -1.37 -29.44 -3.53
N ARG A 94 -1.67 -28.18 -3.88
CA ARG A 94 -1.41 -27.60 -5.20
C ARG A 94 -0.01 -27.01 -5.27
#